data_AF-A0A0G4KYR2-F1
#
_entry.id   AF-A0A0G4KYR2-F1
#
_cell.length_a   1.000
_cell.length_b   1.000
_cell.length_c   1.000
_cell.angle_alpha   90.00
_cell.angle_beta   90.00
_cell.angle_gamma   90.00
#
_symmetry.space_group_name_H-M   'P 1'
#
loop_
_entity.id
_entity.type
_entity.pdbx_description
1 polymer ?
#
loop_
_entity_poly.entity_id
_entity_poly.type
_entity_poly.pdbx_seq_one_letter_code
_entity_poly.pdbx_strand_id
1 'polypeptide(L)'
;MGISRDSRHKRSATGAKRAYYRKKRAFEAGRQEANTRIGAKRIHTVRTRGGNHKYRALRLDSGNFAWASEGTTRKTRVIGVAYHPSNNELVRTNTLTKSAVIQIDAAPFRQWYEAHYGQALGRRRQQKQA
;
A
#
# COMPACT_ATOMS: atom_id res chain seq x y z
N MET A 1 11.95 5.35 -25.74
CA MET A 1 12.54 5.03 -24.41
C MET A 1 12.07 6.05 -23.39
N GLY A 2 11.51 5.61 -22.26
CA GLY A 2 10.91 6.49 -21.26
C GLY A 2 11.86 6.93 -20.14
N ILE A 3 11.35 6.84 -18.91
CA ILE A 3 12.05 7.14 -17.66
C ILE A 3 13.34 6.28 -17.57
N SER A 4 14.46 6.88 -17.15
CA SER A 4 15.72 6.16 -16.93
C SER A 4 16.21 6.34 -15.49
N ARG A 5 16.81 5.28 -14.95
CA ARG A 5 17.37 5.21 -13.59
C ARG A 5 18.88 5.44 -13.56
N ASP A 6 19.47 5.92 -14.67
CA ASP A 6 20.89 6.23 -14.72
C ASP A 6 21.23 7.47 -13.87
N SER A 7 22.49 7.63 -13.48
CA SER A 7 22.99 8.82 -12.79
C SER A 7 23.76 9.78 -13.71
N ARG A 8 23.88 9.45 -15.00
CA ARG A 8 24.72 10.19 -15.97
C ARG A 8 24.08 11.51 -16.37
N HIS A 9 22.75 11.58 -16.39
CA HIS A 9 22.03 12.83 -16.61
C HIS A 9 22.10 13.80 -15.42
N LYS A 10 22.45 13.32 -14.21
CA LYS A 10 22.65 14.17 -13.03
C LYS A 10 24.07 14.76 -13.02
N ARG A 11 24.23 15.93 -12.40
CA ARG A 11 25.55 16.56 -12.18
C ARG A 11 26.43 15.69 -11.27
N SER A 12 27.75 15.88 -11.36
CA SER A 12 28.68 15.32 -10.37
C SER A 12 28.50 15.98 -9.00
N ALA A 13 29.09 15.38 -7.96
CA ALA A 13 29.14 15.99 -6.62
C ALA A 13 29.80 17.38 -6.63
N THR A 14 30.78 17.59 -7.52
CA THR A 14 31.44 18.90 -7.74
C THR A 14 30.57 19.91 -8.50
N GLY A 15 29.38 19.55 -8.96
CA GLY A 15 28.48 20.41 -9.73
C GLY A 15 28.75 20.44 -11.24
N ALA A 16 29.81 19.80 -11.73
CA ALA A 16 30.14 19.75 -13.15
C ALA A 16 29.04 19.08 -13.99
N LYS A 17 28.77 19.64 -15.17
CA LYS A 17 27.84 19.06 -16.15
C LYS A 17 28.54 17.90 -16.87
N ARG A 18 27.97 16.70 -16.78
CA ARG A 18 28.51 15.52 -17.47
C ARG A 18 28.17 15.55 -18.95
N ALA A 19 29.16 15.27 -19.80
CA ALA A 19 28.95 15.12 -21.22
C ALA A 19 28.08 13.88 -21.52
N TYR A 20 27.35 13.93 -22.63
CA TYR A 20 26.55 12.81 -23.08
C TYR A 20 27.46 11.70 -23.63
N TYR A 21 27.44 10.53 -22.99
CA TYR A 21 28.29 9.38 -23.37
C TYR A 21 27.57 8.35 -24.26
N ARG A 22 26.31 8.02 -23.95
CA ARG A 22 25.56 6.97 -24.67
C ARG A 22 24.05 7.15 -24.57
N LYS A 23 23.32 6.56 -25.52
CA LYS A 23 21.85 6.43 -25.51
C LYS A 23 21.37 5.65 -24.27
N LYS A 24 20.14 5.92 -23.83
CA LYS A 24 19.48 5.16 -22.74
C LYS A 24 19.47 3.66 -23.06
N ARG A 25 19.42 2.79 -22.04
CA ARG A 25 19.41 1.33 -22.22
C ARG A 25 18.23 0.70 -21.49
N ALA A 26 17.71 -0.42 -22.01
CA ALA A 26 16.54 -1.10 -21.46
C ALA A 26 16.73 -1.59 -20.02
N PHE A 27 17.96 -1.95 -19.63
CA PHE A 27 18.27 -2.41 -18.26
C PHE A 27 18.23 -1.29 -17.21
N GLU A 28 18.26 -0.02 -17.62
CA GLU A 28 18.11 1.16 -16.75
C GLU A 28 16.69 1.76 -16.84
N ALA A 29 15.74 1.09 -17.49
CA ALA A 29 14.40 1.62 -17.65
C ALA A 29 13.66 1.72 -16.31
N GLY A 30 13.04 2.88 -16.06
CA GLY A 30 12.02 3.09 -15.04
C GLY A 30 10.62 2.87 -15.59
N ARG A 31 9.61 2.99 -14.73
CA ARG A 31 8.19 2.94 -15.10
C ARG A 31 7.43 3.98 -14.28
N GLN A 32 6.30 4.43 -14.80
CA GLN A 32 5.35 5.25 -14.03
C GLN A 32 4.85 4.48 -12.81
N GLU A 33 4.49 5.21 -11.76
CA GLU A 33 3.89 4.68 -10.55
C GLU A 33 2.49 4.12 -10.79
N ALA A 34 1.96 3.42 -9.78
CA ALA A 34 0.65 2.77 -9.87
C ALA A 34 -0.49 3.66 -9.35
N ASN A 35 -0.22 4.50 -8.34
CA ASN A 35 -1.20 5.31 -7.61
C ASN A 35 -2.46 4.50 -7.26
N THR A 36 -2.25 3.38 -6.57
CA THR A 36 -3.32 2.46 -6.18
C THR A 36 -4.37 3.19 -5.36
N ARG A 37 -5.63 3.15 -5.78
CA ARG A 37 -6.75 3.76 -5.03
C ARG A 37 -7.67 2.72 -4.44
N ILE A 38 -8.52 3.14 -3.52
CA ILE A 38 -9.59 2.30 -2.99
C ILE A 38 -10.67 2.12 -4.07
N GLY A 39 -11.10 0.89 -4.32
CA GLY A 39 -12.18 0.58 -5.25
C GLY A 39 -12.15 -0.86 -5.77
N ALA A 40 -13.08 -1.20 -6.68
CA ALA A 40 -13.19 -2.53 -7.25
C ALA A 40 -11.83 -3.05 -7.78
N LYS A 41 -11.46 -4.27 -7.36
CA LYS A 41 -10.14 -4.86 -7.58
C LYS A 41 -9.75 -4.80 -9.06
N ARG A 42 -8.68 -4.06 -9.35
CA ARG A 42 -8.08 -3.97 -10.70
C ARG A 42 -6.58 -4.07 -10.60
N ILE A 43 -6.02 -5.13 -11.17
CA ILE A 43 -4.59 -5.43 -11.14
C ILE A 43 -4.12 -5.73 -12.56
N HIS A 44 -3.06 -5.05 -12.99
CA HIS A 44 -2.42 -5.30 -14.28
C HIS A 44 -1.09 -6.01 -14.06
N THR A 45 -0.87 -7.09 -14.81
CA THR A 45 0.40 -7.81 -14.79
C THR A 45 1.43 -7.11 -15.66
N VAL A 46 2.64 -6.93 -15.13
CA VAL A 46 3.72 -6.24 -15.82
C VAL A 46 4.90 -7.20 -16.00
N ARG A 47 5.20 -7.58 -17.25
CA ARG A 47 6.40 -8.38 -17.57
C ARG A 47 7.67 -7.57 -17.32
N THR A 48 8.62 -8.16 -16.62
CA THR A 48 9.90 -7.56 -16.22
C THR A 48 11.09 -8.35 -16.81
N ARG A 49 12.31 -7.92 -16.49
CA ARG A 49 13.54 -8.53 -17.01
C ARG A 49 13.62 -9.99 -16.56
N GLY A 50 14.05 -10.87 -17.47
CA GLY A 50 14.20 -12.31 -17.19
C GLY A 50 12.87 -13.08 -17.14
N GLY A 51 11.78 -12.55 -17.72
CA GLY A 51 10.50 -13.27 -17.79
C GLY A 51 9.59 -13.12 -16.57
N ASN A 52 10.12 -12.59 -15.45
CA ASN A 52 9.36 -12.40 -14.21
C ASN A 52 8.18 -11.41 -14.34
N HIS A 53 7.19 -11.54 -13.46
CA HIS A 53 6.03 -10.66 -13.40
C HIS A 53 6.00 -9.81 -12.12
N LYS A 54 5.57 -8.56 -12.26
CA LYS A 54 5.16 -7.71 -11.14
C LYS A 54 3.68 -7.35 -11.30
N TYR A 55 2.93 -7.41 -10.21
CA TYR A 55 1.51 -7.08 -10.21
C TYR A 55 1.31 -5.62 -9.82
N ARG A 56 0.82 -4.82 -10.76
CA ARG A 56 0.49 -3.41 -10.54
C ARG A 56 -0.97 -3.31 -10.15
N ALA A 57 -1.23 -3.19 -8.85
CA ALA A 57 -2.55 -2.84 -8.37
C ALA A 57 -2.86 -1.39 -8.76
N LEU A 58 -4.03 -1.16 -9.36
CA LEU A 58 -4.55 0.18 -9.66
C LEU A 58 -5.71 0.52 -8.72
N ARG A 59 -6.51 -0.49 -8.38
CA ARG A 59 -7.60 -0.38 -7.40
C ARG A 59 -7.64 -1.63 -6.53
N LEU A 60 -7.84 -1.43 -5.23
CA LEU A 60 -8.04 -2.49 -4.24
C LEU A 60 -9.15 -2.07 -3.27
N ASP A 61 -10.01 -3.00 -2.89
CA ASP A 61 -11.10 -2.79 -1.94
C ASP A 61 -10.84 -3.49 -0.60
N SER A 62 -10.01 -4.54 -0.61
CA SER A 62 -9.76 -5.41 0.53
C SER A 62 -8.28 -5.76 0.65
N GLY A 63 -7.86 -6.06 1.88
CA GLY A 63 -6.51 -6.47 2.22
C GLY A 63 -6.54 -7.57 3.30
N ASN A 64 -5.40 -8.21 3.51
CA ASN A 64 -5.21 -9.17 4.60
C ASN A 64 -4.46 -8.47 5.74
N PHE A 65 -5.08 -8.38 6.91
CA PHE A 65 -4.56 -7.65 8.05
C PHE A 65 -4.34 -8.57 9.23
N ALA A 66 -3.25 -8.36 9.97
CA ALA A 66 -2.88 -9.18 11.11
C ALA A 66 -3.08 -8.39 12.41
N TRP A 67 -3.73 -9.02 13.38
CA TRP A 67 -3.78 -8.54 14.76
C TRP A 67 -2.67 -9.26 15.55
N ALA A 68 -1.56 -8.56 15.73
CA ALA A 68 -0.32 -9.15 16.21
C ALA A 68 -0.42 -9.71 17.65
N SER A 69 -1.09 -9.01 18.58
CA SER A 69 -1.23 -9.48 19.97
C SER A 69 -2.03 -10.76 20.08
N GLU A 70 -3.02 -10.94 19.20
CA GLU A 70 -3.93 -12.09 19.16
C GLU A 70 -3.44 -13.21 18.22
N GLY A 71 -2.33 -12.98 17.49
CA GLY A 71 -1.81 -13.95 16.52
C GLY A 71 -2.76 -14.31 15.37
N THR A 72 -3.78 -13.48 15.10
CA THR A 72 -4.82 -13.78 14.10
C THR A 72 -4.70 -12.87 12.88
N THR A 73 -5.15 -13.37 11.72
CA THR A 73 -5.10 -12.62 10.46
C THR A 73 -6.41 -12.79 9.72
N ARG A 74 -6.99 -11.68 9.25
CA ARG A 74 -8.29 -11.66 8.58
C ARG A 74 -8.26 -10.76 7.35
N LYS A 75 -8.96 -11.20 6.31
CA LYS A 75 -9.24 -10.37 5.14
C LYS A 75 -10.37 -9.41 5.47
N THR A 76 -10.13 -8.11 5.30
CA THR A 76 -11.12 -7.06 5.59
C THR A 76 -11.13 -6.01 4.49
N ARG A 77 -12.23 -5.26 4.42
CA ARG A 77 -12.37 -4.12 3.49
C ARG A 77 -11.57 -2.93 4.02
N VAL A 78 -10.93 -2.20 3.11
CA VAL A 78 -10.29 -0.91 3.41
C VAL A 78 -11.31 0.22 3.21
N ILE A 79 -11.46 1.07 4.22
CA ILE A 79 -12.43 2.17 4.21
C ILE A 79 -11.79 3.42 3.62
N GLY A 80 -10.62 3.81 4.14
CA GLY A 80 -9.97 5.07 3.79
C GLY A 80 -8.53 5.15 4.30
N VAL A 81 -7.78 6.12 3.77
CA VAL A 81 -6.45 6.49 4.26
C VAL A 81 -6.63 7.64 5.24
N ALA A 82 -6.21 7.47 6.49
CA ALA A 82 -6.32 8.49 7.52
C ALA A 82 -5.07 9.39 7.59
N TYR A 83 -3.89 8.80 7.35
CA TYR A 83 -2.62 9.53 7.44
C TYR A 83 -1.53 8.88 6.57
N HIS A 84 -0.60 9.70 6.07
CA HIS A 84 0.58 9.22 5.36
C HIS A 84 1.81 10.10 5.67
N PRO A 85 2.95 9.52 6.11
CA PRO A 85 4.09 10.30 6.59
C PRO A 85 4.82 11.09 5.49
N SER A 86 4.77 10.65 4.23
CA SER A 86 5.53 11.29 3.16
C SER A 86 4.80 12.44 2.45
N ASN A 87 3.47 12.42 2.37
CA ASN A 87 2.69 13.39 1.58
C ASN A 87 1.20 13.33 1.92
N ASN A 88 0.59 14.49 2.20
CA ASN A 88 -0.83 14.64 2.50
C ASN A 88 -1.75 14.46 1.29
N GLU A 89 -1.27 14.65 0.07
CA GLU A 89 -2.07 14.41 -1.15
C GLU A 89 -2.49 12.95 -1.29
N LEU A 90 -1.69 12.02 -0.73
CA LEU A 90 -2.03 10.60 -0.70
C LEU A 90 -3.23 10.32 0.22
N VAL A 91 -3.38 11.10 1.29
CA VAL A 91 -4.53 11.04 2.19
C VAL A 91 -5.77 11.60 1.48
N ARG A 92 -5.66 12.80 0.90
CA ARG A 92 -6.78 13.48 0.19
C ARG A 92 -7.38 12.65 -0.93
N THR A 93 -6.55 11.85 -1.60
CA THR A 93 -6.95 11.02 -2.74
C THR A 93 -7.22 9.56 -2.38
N ASN A 94 -7.12 9.17 -1.10
CA ASN A 94 -7.21 7.78 -0.63
C ASN A 94 -6.28 6.83 -1.42
N THR A 95 -5.02 7.22 -1.57
CA THR A 95 -4.00 6.45 -2.29
C THR A 95 -3.27 5.49 -1.35
N LEU A 96 -3.22 4.21 -1.71
CA LEU A 96 -2.62 3.13 -0.95
C LEU A 96 -1.14 2.93 -1.31
N THR A 97 -0.28 3.16 -0.33
CA THR A 97 1.18 2.98 -0.39
C THR A 97 1.69 2.31 0.87
N LYS A 98 2.94 1.84 0.87
CA LYS A 98 3.57 1.33 2.09
C LYS A 98 3.63 2.44 3.14
N SER A 99 3.36 2.08 4.40
CA SER A 99 3.31 3.00 5.54
C SER A 99 2.12 3.97 5.56
N ALA A 100 1.11 3.78 4.70
CA ALA A 100 -0.18 4.44 4.87
C ALA A 100 -0.88 3.94 6.14
N VAL A 101 -1.34 4.87 6.97
CA VAL A 101 -2.23 4.56 8.09
C VAL A 101 -3.65 4.57 7.56
N ILE A 102 -4.32 3.43 7.64
CA ILE A 102 -5.62 3.20 7.02
C ILE A 102 -6.66 2.76 8.03
N GLN A 103 -7.92 3.03 7.73
CA GLN A 103 -9.06 2.49 8.45
C GLN A 103 -9.59 1.26 7.71
N ILE A 104 -9.87 0.20 8.47
CA ILE A 104 -10.37 -1.07 7.96
C ILE A 104 -11.69 -1.43 8.63
N ASP A 105 -12.48 -2.29 7.98
CA ASP A 105 -13.65 -2.90 8.60
C ASP A 105 -13.21 -3.85 9.73
N ALA A 106 -13.75 -3.62 10.93
CA ALA A 106 -13.45 -4.39 12.13
C ALA A 106 -14.34 -5.63 12.28
N ALA A 107 -15.41 -5.79 11.49
CA ALA A 107 -16.39 -6.87 11.68
C ALA A 107 -15.76 -8.28 11.68
N PRO A 108 -14.83 -8.63 10.78
CA PRO A 108 -14.20 -9.97 10.80
C PRO A 108 -13.36 -10.23 12.05
N PHE A 109 -12.76 -9.20 12.65
CA PHE A 109 -12.00 -9.34 13.89
C PHE A 109 -12.91 -9.42 15.11
N ARG A 110 -14.00 -8.63 15.14
CA ARG A 110 -15.00 -8.69 16.21
C ARG A 110 -15.67 -10.06 16.28
N GLN A 111 -16.10 -10.60 15.14
CA GLN A 111 -16.69 -11.94 15.05
C GLN A 111 -15.73 -13.02 15.53
N TRP A 112 -14.45 -12.93 15.14
CA TRP A 112 -13.44 -13.87 15.61
C TRP A 112 -13.24 -13.80 17.13
N TYR A 113 -13.14 -12.60 17.69
CA TYR A 113 -12.94 -12.40 19.13
C TYR A 113 -14.12 -12.96 19.94
N GLU A 114 -15.35 -12.67 19.51
CA GLU A 114 -16.58 -13.19 20.14
C GLU A 114 -16.61 -14.73 20.09
N ALA A 115 -16.20 -15.34 18.99
CA ALA A 115 -16.13 -16.81 18.87
C ALA A 115 -14.98 -17.42 19.66
N HIS A 116 -13.84 -16.73 19.79
CA HIS A 116 -12.64 -17.25 20.44
C HIS A 116 -12.72 -17.17 21.97
N TYR A 117 -13.26 -16.07 22.50
CA TYR A 117 -13.35 -15.81 23.95
C TYR A 117 -14.76 -15.92 24.53
N GLY A 118 -15.81 -16.00 23.69
CA GLY A 118 -17.20 -16.01 24.15
C GLY A 118 -17.67 -14.68 24.76
N GLN A 119 -16.92 -13.59 24.58
CA GLN A 119 -17.20 -12.28 25.16
C GLN A 119 -17.50 -11.24 24.07
N ALA A 120 -18.56 -10.47 24.27
CA ALA A 120 -18.92 -9.38 23.37
C ALA A 120 -18.00 -8.16 23.55
N LEU A 121 -17.42 -7.68 22.45
CA LEU A 121 -16.63 -6.44 22.43
C LEU A 121 -17.55 -5.21 22.42
N GLY A 122 -17.26 -4.24 23.29
CA GLY A 122 -17.87 -2.90 23.24
C GLY A 122 -19.26 -2.75 23.85
N ARG A 123 -19.87 -3.80 24.43
CA ARG A 123 -21.05 -3.64 25.27
C ARG A 123 -20.63 -3.12 26.64
N ARG A 124 -21.03 -1.89 26.99
CA ARG A 124 -20.93 -1.38 28.37
C ARG A 124 -21.71 -2.34 29.27
N ARG A 125 -21.06 -2.95 30.27
CA ARG A 125 -21.77 -3.73 31.31
C ARG A 125 -22.87 -2.81 31.87
N GLN A 126 -24.14 -3.12 31.64
CA GLN A 126 -25.19 -2.57 32.48
C GLN A 126 -24.90 -3.11 33.88
N GLN A 127 -24.47 -2.25 34.81
CA GLN A 127 -24.42 -2.60 36.22
C GLN A 127 -25.83 -3.05 36.58
N LYS A 128 -25.99 -4.31 37.02
CA LYS A 128 -27.20 -4.74 37.71
C LYS A 128 -27.37 -3.77 38.88
N GLN A 129 -28.42 -2.94 38.84
CA GLN A 129 -28.87 -2.24 40.03
C GLN A 129 -29.21 -3.34 41.05
N ALA A 130 -28.51 -3.31 42.18
CA ALA A 130 -28.79 -4.16 43.33
C ALA A 130 -30.08 -3.70 44.02
#